data_AF-E9ITX3-F1
#
_entry.id   AF-E9ITX3-F1
#
_cell.length_a   1.000
_cell.length_b   1.000
_cell.length_c   1.000
_cell.angle_alpha   90.00
_cell.angle_beta   90.00
_cell.angle_gamma   90.00
#
_symmetry.space_group_name_H-M   'P 1'
#
loop_
_entity.id
_entity.type
_entity.pdbx_description
1 polymer ?
#
loop_
_entity_poly.entity_id
_entity_poly.type
_entity_poly.pdbx_seq_one_letter_code
_entity_poly.pdbx_strand_id
1 'polypeptide(L)'
;MTLSRFLYKSSKWQSRRKILTPTFHFNILQQFVEILIEEGERMTNSLKNAGDSITKDLTPFINEHTLNAICETAMGISLQGMGSFQQQYRKAVHRMGELFVYR
;
A
#
# COMPACT_ATOMS: atom_id res chain seq x y z
N MET A 1 -16.34 23.88 -26.61
CA MET A 1 -16.23 22.94 -25.47
C MET A 1 -14.76 22.47 -25.34
N THR A 2 -13.83 23.42 -25.36
CA THR A 2 -13.01 23.91 -24.23
C THR A 2 -11.76 23.07 -23.92
N LEU A 3 -10.71 23.29 -24.73
CA LEU A 3 -9.29 22.98 -24.46
C LEU A 3 -8.83 23.38 -23.04
N SER A 4 -9.48 24.38 -22.44
CA SER A 4 -9.22 24.82 -21.06
C SER A 4 -9.39 23.71 -20.01
N ARG A 5 -10.26 22.72 -20.24
CA ARG A 5 -10.46 21.60 -19.30
C ARG A 5 -9.28 20.61 -19.28
N PHE A 6 -8.59 20.44 -20.42
CA PHE A 6 -7.38 19.62 -20.48
C PHE A 6 -6.16 20.33 -19.87
N LEU A 7 -6.01 21.64 -20.13
CA LEU A 7 -4.93 22.45 -19.56
C LEU A 7 -5.07 22.64 -18.03
N TYR A 8 -6.30 22.72 -17.52
CA TYR A 8 -6.55 22.72 -16.07
C TYR A 8 -6.20 21.37 -15.41
N LYS A 9 -6.43 20.26 -16.13
CA LYS A 9 -6.05 18.92 -15.67
C LYS A 9 -4.52 18.77 -15.68
N SER A 10 -3.83 19.33 -16.68
CA SER A 10 -2.37 19.28 -16.76
C SER A 10 -1.70 20.12 -15.68
N SER A 11 -2.19 21.33 -15.38
CA SER A 11 -1.62 22.17 -14.30
C SER A 11 -1.80 21.55 -12.91
N LYS A 12 -2.97 20.98 -12.62
CA LYS A 12 -3.22 20.22 -11.38
C LYS A 12 -2.34 18.98 -11.27
N TRP A 13 -2.20 18.21 -12.35
CA TRP A 13 -1.34 17.02 -12.37
C TRP A 13 0.13 17.39 -12.15
N GLN A 14 0.60 18.42 -12.84
CA GLN A 14 1.98 18.91 -12.72
C GLN A 14 2.27 19.42 -11.31
N SER A 15 1.35 20.17 -10.71
CA SER A 15 1.48 20.64 -9.32
C SER A 15 1.56 19.47 -8.33
N ARG A 16 0.73 18.44 -8.48
CA ARG A 16 0.74 17.25 -7.60
C ARG A 16 2.00 16.42 -7.79
N ARG A 17 2.42 16.20 -9.04
CA ARG A 17 3.69 15.54 -9.36
C ARG A 17 4.86 16.27 -8.73
N LYS A 18 4.92 17.60 -8.82
CA LYS A 18 6.00 18.41 -8.21
C LYS A 18 6.13 18.19 -6.70
N ILE A 19 5.01 17.95 -5.99
CA ILE A 19 5.00 17.66 -4.55
C ILE A 19 5.39 16.20 -4.25
N LEU A 20 5.00 15.25 -5.12
CA LEU A 20 5.21 13.81 -4.92
C LEU A 20 6.57 13.29 -5.45
N THR A 21 7.19 13.95 -6.42
CA THR A 21 8.49 13.51 -6.94
C THR A 21 9.59 13.42 -5.87
N PRO A 22 9.73 14.36 -4.90
CA PRO A 22 10.79 14.25 -3.90
C PRO A 22 10.63 13.04 -2.96
N THR A 23 9.41 12.53 -2.71
CA THR A 23 9.19 11.35 -1.86
C THR A 23 9.70 10.04 -2.47
N PHE A 24 10.00 10.01 -3.77
CA PHE A 24 10.61 8.87 -4.45
C PHE A 24 12.09 9.13 -4.78
N HIS A 25 12.72 10.08 -4.13
CA HIS A 25 14.16 10.30 -4.24
C HIS A 25 14.93 9.15 -3.55
N PHE A 26 16.09 8.76 -4.10
CA PHE A 26 16.85 7.58 -3.69
C PHE A 26 17.09 7.48 -2.16
N ASN A 27 17.45 8.59 -1.51
CA ASN A 27 17.68 8.63 -0.07
C ASN A 27 16.45 8.21 0.76
N ILE A 28 15.24 8.51 0.28
CA ILE A 28 13.99 8.12 0.94
C ILE A 28 13.68 6.65 0.60
N LEU A 29 13.90 6.23 -0.64
CA LEU A 29 13.71 4.84 -1.04
C LEU A 29 14.60 3.87 -0.25
N GLN A 30 15.83 4.28 0.13
CA GLN A 30 16.67 3.47 1.01
C GLN A 30 16.01 3.17 2.36
N GLN A 31 15.26 4.12 2.92
CA GLN A 31 14.51 3.91 4.17
C GLN A 31 13.35 2.91 3.97
N PHE A 32 12.76 2.87 2.78
CA PHE A 32 11.71 1.92 2.46
C PHE A 32 12.23 0.49 2.32
N VAL A 33 13.48 0.31 1.91
CA VAL A 33 14.09 -1.03 1.79
C VAL A 33 14.13 -1.73 3.14
N GLU A 34 14.46 -1.02 4.22
CA GLU A 34 14.48 -1.58 5.59
C GLU A 34 13.09 -2.12 5.99
N ILE A 35 12.05 -1.32 5.77
CA ILE A 35 10.65 -1.70 6.05
C ILE A 35 10.21 -2.89 5.20
N LEU A 36 10.58 -2.91 3.92
CA LEU A 36 10.25 -4.02 3.01
C LEU A 36 10.94 -5.32 3.41
N ILE A 37 12.17 -5.26 3.91
CA ILE A 37 12.89 -6.42 4.45
C ILE A 37 12.16 -6.94 5.69
N GLU A 38 11.80 -6.06 6.62
CA GLU A 38 11.10 -6.42 7.86
C GLU A 38 9.74 -7.08 7.58
N GLU A 39 8.91 -6.50 6.70
CA GLU A 39 7.64 -7.11 6.30
C GLU A 39 7.85 -8.42 5.51
N GLY A 40 8.94 -8.54 4.75
CA GLY A 40 9.31 -9.78 4.05
C GLY A 40 9.70 -10.93 5.00
N GLU A 41 10.44 -10.62 6.06
CA GLU A 41 10.75 -11.58 7.13
C GLU A 41 9.48 -12.01 7.87
N ARG A 42 8.59 -11.07 8.18
CA ARG A 42 7.29 -11.34 8.80
C ARG A 42 6.40 -12.22 7.92
N MET A 43 6.36 -11.96 6.62
CA MET A 43 5.65 -12.79 5.66
C MET A 43 6.21 -14.21 5.65
N THR A 44 7.53 -14.35 5.60
CA THR A 44 8.20 -15.66 5.61
C THR A 44 7.93 -16.43 6.90
N ASN A 45 7.97 -15.75 8.05
CA ASN A 45 7.67 -16.37 9.35
C ASN A 45 6.20 -16.80 9.45
N SER A 46 5.28 -15.96 8.97
CA SER A 46 3.84 -16.28 8.94
C SER A 46 3.57 -17.49 8.04
N LEU A 47 4.26 -17.60 6.90
CA LEU A 47 4.16 -18.74 5.99
C LEU A 47 4.71 -20.02 6.60
N LYS A 48 5.88 -19.96 7.28
CA LYS A 48 6.46 -21.11 7.99
C LYS A 48 5.53 -21.63 9.10
N ASN A 49 4.84 -20.72 9.79
CA ASN A 49 3.93 -21.07 10.88
C ASN A 49 2.57 -21.58 10.40
N ALA A 50 2.20 -21.38 9.13
CA ALA A 50 0.92 -21.82 8.57
C ALA A 50 0.85 -23.33 8.28
N GLY A 51 1.97 -24.06 8.34
CA GLY A 51 2.05 -25.51 8.13
C GLY A 51 1.62 -25.98 6.73
N ASP A 52 1.31 -27.27 6.57
CA ASP A 52 0.79 -27.88 5.32
C ASP A 52 -0.63 -27.44 4.96
N SER A 53 -1.23 -26.53 5.74
CA SER A 53 -2.50 -25.91 5.38
C SER A 53 -2.21 -24.86 4.29
N ILE A 54 -2.04 -25.35 3.06
CA ILE A 54 -2.01 -24.53 1.86
C ILE A 54 -3.30 -23.71 1.87
N THR A 55 -3.19 -22.45 2.29
CA THR A 55 -4.25 -21.47 2.17
C THR A 55 -4.56 -21.38 0.69
N LYS A 56 -5.76 -21.84 0.30
CA LYS A 56 -6.24 -21.89 -1.08
C LYS A 56 -6.28 -20.54 -1.79
N ASP A 57 -5.93 -19.45 -1.11
CA ASP A 57 -5.83 -18.12 -1.69
C ASP A 57 -4.63 -17.34 -1.10
N LEU A 58 -3.62 -17.10 -1.94
CA LEU A 58 -2.44 -16.29 -1.62
C LEU A 58 -2.75 -14.79 -1.64
N THR A 59 -3.83 -14.39 -2.31
CA THR A 59 -4.21 -12.98 -2.50
C THR A 59 -4.43 -12.25 -1.18
N PRO A 60 -5.29 -12.71 -0.24
CA PRO A 60 -5.49 -12.03 1.03
C PRO A 60 -4.22 -11.98 1.89
N PHE A 61 -3.39 -13.03 1.82
CA PHE A 61 -2.12 -13.11 2.53
C PHE A 61 -1.12 -12.05 2.04
N ILE A 62 -0.90 -11.98 0.73
CA ILE A 62 0.01 -10.99 0.12
C ILE A 62 -0.53 -9.57 0.34
N ASN A 63 -1.84 -9.36 0.21
CA ASN A 63 -2.47 -8.06 0.40
C ASN A 63 -2.28 -7.53 1.82
N GLU A 64 -2.32 -8.40 2.83
CA GLU A 64 -2.09 -8.02 4.23
C GLU A 64 -0.68 -7.45 4.44
N HIS A 65 0.36 -8.17 4.01
CA HIS A 65 1.75 -7.72 4.16
C HIS A 65 2.06 -6.50 3.28
N THR A 66 1.51 -6.46 2.06
CA THR A 66 1.65 -5.31 1.16
C THR A 66 1.03 -4.05 1.76
N LEU A 67 -0.14 -4.16 2.39
CA LEU A 67 -0.80 -3.03 3.01
C LEU A 67 -0.01 -2.50 4.21
N ASN A 68 0.52 -3.39 5.06
CA ASN A 68 1.37 -3.00 6.17
C ASN A 68 2.61 -2.23 5.68
N ALA A 69 3.31 -2.74 4.66
CA ALA A 69 4.48 -2.09 4.08
C ALA A 69 4.17 -0.70 3.53
N ILE A 70 3.05 -0.52 2.82
CA ILE A 70 2.63 0.80 2.32
C ILE A 70 2.29 1.76 3.46
N CYS A 71 1.66 1.27 4.52
CA CYS A 71 1.30 2.10 5.66
C CYS A 71 2.53 2.57 6.44
N GLU A 72 3.52 1.70 6.60
CA GLU A 72 4.77 2.05 7.27
C GLU A 72 5.65 2.97 6.40
N THR A 73 5.80 2.67 5.11
CA THR A 73 6.63 3.48 4.19
C THR A 73 6.01 4.85 3.87
N ALA A 74 4.74 4.90 3.47
CA ALA A 74 4.12 6.12 2.96
C ALA A 74 3.42 6.94 4.05
N MET A 75 2.90 6.29 5.09
CA MET A 75 2.13 6.95 6.16
C MET A 75 2.91 7.02 7.48
N GLY A 76 4.03 6.32 7.62
CA GLY A 76 4.82 6.30 8.85
C GLY A 76 4.09 5.66 10.04
N ILE A 77 3.06 4.85 9.76
CA ILE A 77 2.24 4.19 10.79
C ILE A 77 2.35 2.67 10.63
N SER A 78 2.65 1.98 11.72
CA SER A 78 2.51 0.52 11.75
C SER A 78 1.05 0.16 11.97
N LEU A 79 0.49 -0.65 11.06
CA LEU A 79 -0.86 -1.18 11.23
C LEU A 79 -0.94 -2.31 12.26
N GLN A 80 0.22 -2.85 12.65
CA GLN A 80 0.32 -3.98 13.55
C GLN A 80 -0.11 -3.57 14.96
N GLY A 81 -0.77 -4.49 15.67
CA GLY A 81 -1.19 -4.26 17.06
C GLY A 81 -2.37 -3.28 17.22
N MET A 82 -2.91 -2.72 16.13
CA MET A 82 -4.07 -1.82 16.17
C MET A 82 -5.42 -2.56 16.35
N GLY A 83 -5.40 -3.88 16.56
CA GLY A 83 -6.58 -4.67 16.90
C GLY A 83 -7.71 -4.58 15.87
N SER A 84 -8.88 -4.13 16.31
CA SER A 84 -10.08 -4.02 15.45
C SER A 84 -9.93 -2.98 14.34
N PHE A 85 -9.12 -1.95 14.55
CA PHE A 85 -8.88 -0.90 13.55
C PHE A 85 -8.15 -1.43 12.32
N GLN A 86 -7.14 -2.28 12.51
CA GLN A 86 -6.40 -2.95 11.43
C GLN A 86 -7.36 -3.69 10.49
N GLN A 87 -8.30 -4.44 11.06
CA GLN A 87 -9.28 -5.22 10.30
C GLN A 87 -10.29 -4.33 9.57
N GLN A 88 -10.73 -3.25 10.18
CA GLN A 88 -11.63 -2.27 9.55
C GLN A 88 -10.95 -1.58 8.36
N TYR A 89 -9.70 -1.14 8.54
CA TYR A 89 -8.93 -0.49 7.48
C TYR A 89 -8.70 -1.42 6.29
N ARG A 90 -8.29 -2.66 6.52
CA ARG A 90 -8.12 -3.67 5.47
C ARG A 90 -9.40 -3.93 4.68
N LYS A 91 -10.53 -4.08 5.37
CA LYS A 91 -11.84 -4.25 4.73
C LYS A 91 -12.23 -3.02 3.90
N ALA A 92 -11.98 -1.82 4.41
CA ALA A 92 -12.28 -0.59 3.68
C ALA A 92 -11.45 -0.46 2.39
N VAL A 93 -10.15 -0.76 2.46
CA VAL A 93 -9.25 -0.76 1.29
C VAL A 93 -9.66 -1.83 0.27
N HIS A 94 -9.98 -3.04 0.72
CA HIS A 94 -10.46 -4.10 -0.16
C HIS A 94 -11.76 -3.69 -0.87
N ARG A 95 -12.73 -3.15 -0.11
CA ARG A 95 -14.00 -2.67 -0.66
C ARG A 95 -13.79 -1.53 -1.66
N MET A 96 -12.86 -0.62 -1.39
CA MET A 96 -12.48 0.42 -2.32
C MET A 96 -11.93 -0.18 -3.62
N GLY A 97 -11.04 -1.17 -3.52
CA GLY A 97 -10.50 -1.89 -4.67
C GLY A 97 -11.57 -2.54 -5.55
N GLU A 98 -12.53 -3.24 -4.94
CA GLU A 98 -13.68 -3.83 -5.67
C GLU A 98 -14.47 -2.78 -6.45
N LEU A 99 -14.75 -1.63 -5.81
CA LEU A 99 -15.51 -0.54 -6.43
C LEU A 99 -14.74 0.11 -7.59
N PHE A 100 -13.41 0.15 -7.52
CA PHE A 100 -12.57 0.66 -8.62
C PHE A 100 -12.54 -0.30 -9.80
N VAL A 101 -12.45 -1.62 -9.57
CA VAL A 101 -12.40 -2.64 -10.64
C VAL A 101 -13.76 -2.79 -11.34
N TYR A 102 -14.87 -2.56 -10.62
CA TYR A 102 -16.21 -2.63 -11.19
C TYR A 102 -16.56 -1.46 -12.13
N ARG A 103 -15.70 -0.42 -12.22
CA ARG A 103 -16.00 0.84 -12.91
C ARG A 103 -15.12 1.06 -14.14
#